data_AF-X0XEH6-F1
#
_entry.id   AF-X0XEH6-F1
#
_cell.length_a   1.000
_cell.length_b   1.000
_cell.length_c   1.000
_cell.angle_alpha   90.00
_cell.angle_beta   90.00
_cell.angle_gamma   90.00
#
_symmetry.space_group_name_H-M   'P 1'
#
loop_
_entity.id
_entity.type
_entity.pdbx_description
1 polymer ?
#
loop_
_entity_poly.entity_id
_entity_poly.type
_entity_poly.pdbx_seq_one_letter_code
_entity_poly.pdbx_strand_id
1 'polypeptide(L)'
;MSVRVPQLAKEIAGDIVCYGFSTTSGELDVALRALERAFDSLIELAEKEKQAQLLATELQMTRRRVNVLEHVVIPDIQETIKFIYSKLGEAERDNISRLMKIADIIRA
;
A
#
# COMPACT_ATOMS: atom_id res chain seq x y z
N MET A 1 5.48 3.58 5.78
CA MET A 1 5.58 2.65 4.64
C MET A 1 6.58 1.60 5.04
N SER A 2 6.09 0.39 5.34
CA SER A 2 6.90 -0.67 5.96
C SER A 2 6.95 -1.87 5.03
N VAL A 3 7.39 -1.64 3.79
CA VAL A 3 7.68 -2.74 2.86
C VAL A 3 8.94 -3.43 3.37
N ARG A 4 8.83 -4.67 3.81
CA ARG A 4 10.00 -5.51 4.13
C ARG A 4 10.70 -5.85 2.82
N VAL A 5 11.93 -5.38 2.68
CA VAL A 5 12.79 -5.71 1.54
C VAL A 5 13.43 -7.08 1.81
N PRO A 6 13.27 -8.07 0.93
CA PRO A 6 13.96 -9.35 1.06
C PRO A 6 15.44 -9.16 0.73
N GLN A 7 16.33 -9.57 1.62
CA GLN A 7 17.75 -9.69 1.31
C GLN A 7 18.03 -11.08 0.74
N LEU A 8 18.62 -11.13 -0.45
CA LEU A 8 19.01 -12.39 -1.09
C LEU A 8 20.50 -12.64 -0.85
N ALA A 9 20.84 -13.79 -0.28
CA ALA A 9 22.22 -14.21 -0.08
C ALA A 9 22.53 -15.38 -1.01
N LYS A 10 23.75 -15.41 -1.57
CA LYS A 10 24.27 -16.58 -2.27
C LYS A 10 24.93 -17.54 -1.28
N GLU A 11 24.53 -18.80 -1.32
CA GLU A 11 25.29 -19.89 -0.70
C GLU A 11 25.93 -20.71 -1.82
N ILE A 12 27.27 -20.75 -1.84
CA ILE A 12 28.03 -21.55 -2.78
C ILE A 12 28.59 -22.74 -2.01
N ALA A 13 28.28 -23.95 -2.46
CA ALA A 13 28.81 -25.19 -1.90
C ALA A 13 29.70 -25.89 -2.93
N GLY A 14 30.92 -26.25 -2.53
CA GLY A 14 31.93 -26.89 -3.38
C GLY A 14 33.02 -25.92 -3.84
N ASP A 15 34.06 -26.47 -4.47
CA ASP A 15 35.10 -25.68 -5.12
C ASP A 15 34.63 -25.20 -6.48
N ILE A 16 34.95 -23.96 -6.85
CA ILE A 16 34.55 -23.43 -8.17
C ILE A 16 35.15 -24.29 -9.29
N VAL A 17 36.36 -24.81 -9.12
CA VAL A 17 37.02 -25.67 -10.11
C VAL A 17 36.69 -27.14 -9.83
N CYS A 18 35.52 -27.60 -10.26
CA CYS A 18 35.05 -28.99 -10.06
C CYS A 18 35.59 -30.01 -11.09
N TYR A 19 36.52 -29.63 -11.97
CA TYR A 19 36.88 -30.42 -13.15
C TYR A 19 38.36 -30.82 -13.16
N GLY A 20 38.68 -31.90 -13.88
CA GLY A 20 40.06 -32.40 -14.01
C GLY A 20 40.91 -31.51 -14.90
N PHE A 21 42.05 -31.04 -14.40
CA PHE A 21 43.02 -30.20 -15.12
C PHE A 21 43.64 -30.88 -16.35
N SER A 22 43.58 -32.22 -16.45
CA SER A 22 44.21 -32.99 -17.53
C SER A 22 43.44 -32.97 -18.85
N THR A 23 42.12 -32.78 -18.82
CA THR A 23 41.25 -32.85 -20.01
C THR A 23 40.56 -31.53 -20.35
N THR A 24 40.81 -30.47 -19.57
CA THR A 24 40.02 -29.25 -19.60
C THR A 24 40.86 -28.03 -19.97
N SER A 25 40.35 -27.20 -20.89
CA SER A 25 41.01 -25.97 -21.34
C SER A 25 40.95 -24.87 -20.27
N GLY A 26 42.02 -24.08 -20.13
CA GLY A 26 42.07 -22.92 -19.22
C GLY A 26 41.08 -21.80 -19.57
N GLU A 27 40.48 -21.83 -20.76
CA GLU A 27 39.35 -20.94 -21.09
C GLU A 27 38.12 -21.20 -20.21
N LEU A 28 37.95 -22.43 -19.72
CA LEU A 28 36.84 -22.78 -18.83
C LEU A 28 36.96 -22.07 -17.48
N ASP A 29 38.18 -21.90 -16.94
CA ASP A 29 38.42 -21.14 -15.70
C ASP A 29 37.98 -19.68 -15.85
N VAL A 30 38.29 -19.07 -16.99
CA VAL A 30 37.92 -17.67 -17.27
C VAL A 30 36.40 -17.53 -17.38
N ALA A 31 35.76 -18.46 -18.09
CA ALA A 31 34.31 -18.48 -18.22
C ALA A 31 33.61 -18.66 -16.86
N LEU A 32 34.13 -19.54 -16.01
CA LEU A 32 33.55 -19.83 -14.70
C LEU A 32 33.67 -18.65 -13.74
N ARG A 33 34.81 -17.95 -13.73
CA ARG A 33 34.99 -16.69 -13.00
C ARG A 33 34.13 -15.54 -13.53
N ALA A 34 33.86 -15.51 -14.84
CA ALA A 34 32.93 -14.55 -15.42
C ALA A 34 31.49 -14.85 -14.99
N LEU A 35 31.11 -16.12 -14.96
CA LEU A 35 29.79 -16.58 -14.52
C LEU A 35 29.53 -16.23 -13.04
N GLU A 36 30.50 -16.45 -12.16
CA GLU A 36 30.38 -16.11 -10.74
C GLU A 36 30.07 -14.61 -10.54
N ARG A 37 30.81 -13.74 -11.23
CA ARG A 37 30.58 -12.28 -11.19
C ARG A 37 29.23 -11.87 -11.77
N ALA A 38 28.76 -12.57 -12.80
CA ALA A 38 27.45 -12.33 -13.37
C ALA A 38 26.33 -12.72 -12.39
N PHE A 39 26.51 -13.83 -11.64
CA PHE A 39 25.57 -14.23 -10.60
C PHE A 39 25.45 -13.21 -9.47
N ASP A 40 26.56 -12.61 -9.04
CA ASP A 40 26.52 -11.54 -8.03
C ASP A 40 25.65 -10.36 -8.47
N SER A 41 25.82 -9.92 -9.72
CA SER A 41 25.03 -8.83 -10.30
C SER A 41 23.56 -9.21 -10.47
N LEU A 42 23.28 -10.48 -10.80
CA LEU A 42 21.92 -10.99 -10.98
C LEU A 42 21.16 -11.04 -9.65
N ILE A 43 21.81 -11.46 -8.57
CA ILE A 43 21.21 -11.50 -7.23
C ILE A 43 20.87 -10.09 -6.75
N GLU A 44 21.77 -9.12 -6.93
CA GLU A 44 21.49 -7.73 -6.58
C GLU A 44 20.31 -7.18 -7.41
N LEU A 45 20.28 -7.46 -8.71
CA LEU A 45 19.16 -7.06 -9.57
C LEU A 45 17.84 -7.67 -9.11
N ALA A 46 17.82 -8.96 -8.79
CA ALA A 46 16.61 -9.66 -8.34
C ALA A 46 16.07 -9.07 -7.02
N GLU A 47 16.96 -8.69 -6.09
CA GLU A 47 16.56 -8.00 -4.85
C GLU A 47 15.89 -6.65 -5.14
N LYS A 48 16.50 -5.83 -6.00
CA LYS A 48 15.95 -4.51 -6.39
C LYS A 48 14.62 -4.65 -7.14
N GLU A 49 14.52 -5.59 -8.07
CA GLU A 49 13.29 -5.84 -8.82
C GLU A 49 12.16 -6.26 -7.87
N LYS A 50 12.45 -7.17 -6.94
CA LYS A 50 11.44 -7.60 -5.97
C LYS A 50 11.01 -6.46 -5.05
N GLN A 51 11.95 -5.64 -4.61
CA GLN A 51 11.67 -4.44 -3.83
C GLN A 51 10.73 -3.48 -4.57
N ALA A 52 11.02 -3.20 -5.85
CA ALA A 52 10.19 -2.33 -6.68
C ALA A 52 8.76 -2.87 -6.86
N GLN A 53 8.62 -4.19 -7.08
CA GLN A 53 7.32 -4.84 -7.21
C GLN A 53 6.47 -4.73 -5.93
N LEU A 54 7.08 -4.95 -4.76
CA LEU A 54 6.39 -4.81 -3.48
C LEU A 54 5.95 -3.37 -3.22
N LEU A 55 6.84 -2.40 -3.49
CA LEU A 55 6.52 -0.97 -3.37
C LEU A 55 5.37 -0.56 -4.29
N ALA A 56 5.38 -1.01 -5.55
CA ALA A 56 4.31 -0.71 -6.49
C ALA A 56 2.95 -1.24 -6.01
N THR A 57 2.94 -2.44 -5.41
CA THR A 57 1.73 -3.04 -4.86
C THR A 57 1.18 -2.25 -3.67
N GLU A 58 2.05 -1.84 -2.74
CA GLU A 58 1.63 -1.04 -1.58
C GLU A 58 1.15 0.37 -2.00
N LEU A 59 1.78 0.95 -3.03
CA LEU A 59 1.35 2.21 -3.61
C LEU A 59 -0.05 2.10 -4.24
N GLN A 60 -0.32 1.02 -4.99
CA GLN A 60 -1.66 0.78 -5.55
C GLN A 60 -2.72 0.63 -4.47
N MET A 61 -2.43 -0.10 -3.39
CA MET A 61 -3.35 -0.24 -2.26
C MET A 61 -3.63 1.11 -1.60
N THR A 62 -2.60 1.93 -1.39
CA THR A 62 -2.74 3.28 -0.85
C THR A 62 -3.60 4.16 -1.76
N ARG A 63 -3.34 4.17 -3.07
CA ARG A 63 -4.14 4.93 -4.05
C ARG A 63 -5.60 4.50 -4.05
N ARG A 64 -5.88 3.20 -3.96
CA ARG A 64 -7.25 2.69 -3.87
C ARG A 64 -7.94 3.17 -2.60
N ARG A 65 -7.25 3.19 -1.45
CA ARG A 65 -7.80 3.71 -0.19
C ARG A 65 -8.13 5.19 -0.29
N VAL A 66 -7.23 5.99 -0.85
CA VAL A 66 -7.49 7.43 -1.08
C VAL A 66 -8.72 7.63 -1.95
N ASN A 67 -8.84 6.87 -3.05
CA ASN A 67 -9.99 6.98 -3.95
C ASN A 67 -11.33 6.69 -3.25
N VAL A 68 -11.38 5.63 -2.43
CA VAL A 68 -12.57 5.29 -1.64
C VAL A 68 -12.90 6.39 -0.63
N LEU A 69 -11.88 6.97 0.03
CA LEU A 69 -12.09 8.06 0.96
C LEU A 69 -12.70 9.28 0.26
N GLU A 70 -12.16 9.66 -0.90
CA GLU A 70 -12.60 10.84 -1.66
C GLU A 70 -14.00 10.70 -2.25
N HIS A 71 -14.33 9.54 -2.81
CA HIS A 71 -15.53 9.38 -3.63
C HIS A 71 -16.68 8.66 -2.91
N VAL A 72 -16.44 8.05 -1.76
CA VAL A 72 -17.48 7.34 -0.99
C VAL A 72 -17.57 7.89 0.42
N VAL A 73 -16.49 7.75 1.21
CA VAL A 73 -16.56 8.05 2.66
C VAL A 73 -16.79 9.53 2.94
N ILE A 74 -16.06 10.43 2.27
CA ILE A 74 -16.24 11.88 2.46
C ILE A 74 -17.65 12.33 2.06
N PRO A 75 -18.17 11.98 0.86
CA PRO A 75 -19.56 12.29 0.49
C PRO A 75 -20.60 11.76 1.48
N ASP A 76 -20.49 10.50 1.92
CA ASP A 76 -21.43 9.88 2.85
C ASP A 76 -21.45 10.62 4.21
N ILE A 77 -20.28 11.00 4.71
CA ILE A 77 -20.16 11.79 5.94
C ILE A 77 -20.79 13.18 5.75
N GLN A 78 -20.56 13.83 4.62
CA GLN A 78 -21.17 15.14 4.32
C GLN A 78 -22.70 15.06 4.24
N GLU A 79 -23.25 14.01 3.64
CA GLU A 79 -24.68 13.76 3.62
C GLU A 79 -25.23 13.53 5.03
N THR A 80 -24.55 12.71 5.82
CA THR A 80 -24.93 12.44 7.22
C THR A 80 -24.96 13.73 8.04
N ILE A 81 -23.96 14.61 7.87
CA ILE A 81 -23.92 15.93 8.52
C ILE A 81 -25.15 16.76 8.12
N LYS A 82 -25.47 16.85 6.81
CA LYS A 82 -26.65 17.59 6.33
C LYS A 82 -27.95 17.03 6.91
N PHE A 83 -28.07 15.70 6.98
CA PHE A 83 -29.22 15.04 7.58
C PHE A 83 -29.41 15.43 9.05
N ILE A 84 -28.33 15.39 9.85
CA ILE A 84 -28.36 15.78 11.26
C ILE A 84 -28.79 17.25 11.41
N TYR A 85 -28.21 18.17 10.63
CA TYR A 85 -28.60 19.59 10.67
C TYR A 85 -30.07 19.81 10.30
N SER A 86 -30.57 19.10 9.28
CA SER A 86 -31.98 19.17 8.90
C SER A 86 -32.90 18.73 10.03
N LYS A 87 -32.58 17.62 10.69
CA LYS A 87 -33.37 17.10 11.82
C LYS A 87 -33.33 17.97 13.07
N LEU A 88 -32.19 18.57 13.38
CA LEU A 88 -32.10 19.55 14.47
C LEU A 88 -32.94 20.79 14.18
N GLY A 89 -32.89 21.33 12.96
CA GLY A 89 -33.69 22.49 12.56
C GLY A 89 -35.19 22.22 12.55
N GLU A 90 -35.61 21.02 12.15
CA GLU A 90 -37.00 20.58 12.20
C GLU A 90 -37.50 20.48 13.65
N ALA A 91 -36.71 19.86 14.54
CA ALA A 91 -37.04 19.79 15.97
C ALA A 91 -37.15 21.17 16.64
N GLU A 92 -36.29 22.12 16.25
CA GLU A 92 -36.33 23.49 16.78
C GLU A 92 -37.59 24.24 16.33
N ARG A 93 -37.98 24.12 15.04
CA ARG A 93 -39.23 24.70 14.54
C ARG A 93 -40.47 24.13 15.23
N ASP A 94 -40.50 22.81 15.44
CA ASP A 94 -41.59 22.15 16.16
C ASP A 94 -41.70 22.65 17.60
N ASN A 95 -40.56 22.92 18.25
CA ASN A 95 -40.53 23.46 19.61
C ASN A 95 -41.06 24.90 19.66
N ILE A 96 -40.64 25.76 18.71
CA ILE A 96 -41.14 27.14 18.58
C ILE A 96 -42.67 27.15 18.39
N SER A 97 -43.18 26.32 17.47
CA SER A 97 -44.62 26.21 17.23
C SER A 97 -45.39 25.77 18.48
N ARG A 98 -44.83 24.82 19.26
CA ARG A 98 -45.38 24.41 20.55
C ARG A 98 -45.44 25.56 21.55
N LEU A 99 -44.36 26.33 21.68
CA LEU A 99 -44.28 27.48 22.59
C LEU A 99 -45.28 28.57 22.20
N MET A 100 -45.43 28.86 20.91
CA MET A 100 -46.42 29.83 20.42
C MET A 100 -47.85 29.42 20.78
N LYS A 101 -48.23 28.15 20.55
CA LYS A 101 -49.55 27.64 20.94
C LYS A 101 -49.82 27.76 22.44
N ILE A 102 -48.83 27.45 23.28
CA ILE A 102 -48.97 27.58 24.73
C ILE A 102 -49.17 29.05 25.12
N ALA A 103 -48.42 29.97 24.51
CA ALA A 103 -48.57 31.41 24.77
C ALA A 103 -49.95 31.94 24.36
N ASP A 104 -50.51 31.45 23.24
CA ASP A 104 -51.86 31.82 22.79
C ASP A 104 -52.95 31.32 23.75
N ILE A 105 -52.81 30.10 24.29
CA ILE A 105 -53.75 29.56 25.29
C ILE A 105 -53.73 30.36 26.59
N ILE A 106 -52.56 30.84 27.02
CA ILE A 106 -52.42 31.62 28.26
C ILE A 106 -52.99 33.05 28.11
N ARG A 107 -53.08 33.57 26.87
CA ARG A 107 -53.62 34.92 26.58
C ARG A 107 -55.12 34.95 26.31
N ALA A 108 -55.78 33.80 26.17
CA ALA A 108 -57.23 33.67 26.05
C ALA A 108 -57.89 33.50 27.42
#